data_AF-A0A6N8DVM3-F1
#
_entry.id   AF-A0A6N8DVM3-F1
#
_cell.length_a   1.000
_cell.length_b   1.000
_cell.length_c   1.000
_cell.angle_alpha   90.00
_cell.angle_beta   90.00
_cell.angle_gamma   90.00
#
_symmetry.space_group_name_H-M   'P 1'
#
loop_
_entity.id
_entity.type
_entity.pdbx_description
1 polymer ?
#
loop_
_entity_poly.entity_id
_entity_poly.type
_entity_poly.pdbx_seq_one_letter_code
_entity_poly.pdbx_strand_id
1 'polypeptide(L)'
;MTYLSQTLYLWWLAAFALGVAAALFAPRGDEKSGGAWLAGGLTLFALAAMAALAHIVPGRAGLWLDTGVLAVAAYGVGCLVGAALAAPFVIGAGASAPAAKRRLQELLSPAAPVCAPPIHEAAAVAAAGAVAQAFLKLMEAPQPGQAEAPAGEAAPASHAQPEHEATEDAGRGRPQPMARPQEEDDLRLIRGVDAALRQKLREIGVWRFSQIAAWGPEQIAWVSERIGEKSPASPQDWPAQARLLAVGALTDHARAVLRGEQPESPDEDERAAWLKTLPQPAAPGAGDGLYAGSRPAGFSEPPLGEKDDLTRLLGVDAETAARLNGLGVWTLRQIACWSEENARWIGAYLATPGAPEREDWIGQARALARALASPAQQPV
;
A
#
# COMPACT_ATOMS: atom_id res chain seq x y z
N MET A 1 -36.24 14.32 47.29
CA MET A 1 -35.74 13.26 46.38
C MET A 1 -35.97 11.84 46.90
N THR A 2 -35.69 11.52 48.17
CA THR A 2 -35.83 10.15 48.72
C THR A 2 -37.27 9.61 48.72
N TYR A 3 -38.28 10.46 48.95
CA TYR A 3 -39.69 10.04 48.88
C TYR A 3 -40.11 9.60 47.46
N LEU A 4 -39.72 10.35 46.43
CA LEU A 4 -39.96 9.99 45.02
C LEU A 4 -39.31 8.66 44.66
N SER A 5 -38.17 8.33 45.28
CA SER A 5 -37.47 7.06 45.07
C SER A 5 -38.13 5.83 45.64
N GLN A 6 -38.92 5.99 46.69
CA GLN A 6 -39.64 4.87 47.25
C GLN A 6 -40.94 4.61 46.48
N THR A 7 -41.55 5.63 45.87
CA THR A 7 -42.82 5.52 45.16
C THR A 7 -42.70 5.21 43.66
N LEU A 8 -41.66 5.72 42.99
CA LEU A 8 -41.53 5.67 41.52
C LEU A 8 -40.39 4.76 41.03
N TYR A 9 -39.80 3.94 41.90
CA TYR A 9 -38.65 3.09 41.55
C TYR A 9 -38.92 2.16 40.36
N LEU A 10 -40.15 1.65 40.20
CA LEU A 10 -40.53 0.80 39.06
C LEU A 10 -40.42 1.53 37.72
N TRP A 11 -40.77 2.81 37.68
CA TRP A 11 -40.66 3.63 36.48
C TRP A 11 -39.20 3.94 36.13
N TRP A 12 -38.33 4.04 37.13
CA TRP A 12 -36.90 4.25 36.91
C TRP A 12 -36.18 2.99 36.46
N LEU A 13 -36.58 1.82 36.99
CA LEU A 13 -36.13 0.54 36.48
C LEU A 13 -36.55 0.35 35.03
N ALA A 14 -37.77 0.76 34.66
CA ALA A 14 -38.24 0.72 33.27
C ALA A 14 -37.41 1.64 32.36
N ALA A 15 -37.11 2.87 32.79
CA ALA A 15 -36.26 3.80 32.03
C ALA A 15 -34.82 3.28 31.88
N PHE A 16 -34.25 2.70 32.94
CA PHE A 16 -32.94 2.06 32.90
C PHE A 16 -32.91 0.87 31.93
N ALA A 17 -33.90 -0.04 32.01
CA ALA A 17 -34.02 -1.18 31.12
C ALA A 17 -34.19 -0.76 29.65
N LEU A 18 -34.95 0.31 29.40
CA LEU A 18 -35.10 0.89 28.06
C LEU A 18 -33.77 1.45 27.53
N GLY A 19 -32.97 2.09 28.39
CA GLY A 19 -31.64 2.57 28.03
C GLY A 19 -30.68 1.44 27.66
N VAL A 20 -30.67 0.36 28.46
CA VAL A 20 -29.87 -0.84 28.17
C VAL A 20 -30.28 -1.46 26.83
N ALA A 21 -31.59 -1.63 26.59
CA ALA A 21 -32.10 -2.17 25.34
C ALA A 21 -31.75 -1.28 24.14
N ALA A 22 -31.94 0.03 24.25
CA ALA A 22 -31.60 0.97 23.18
C ALA A 22 -30.12 0.88 22.79
N ALA A 23 -29.20 0.75 23.76
CA ALA A 23 -27.78 0.61 23.50
C ALA A 23 -27.39 -0.76 22.89
N LEU A 24 -28.09 -1.84 23.26
CA LEU A 24 -27.85 -3.18 22.71
C LEU A 24 -28.35 -3.33 21.26
N PHE A 25 -29.45 -2.67 20.91
CA PHE A 25 -30.10 -2.78 19.60
C PHE A 25 -29.80 -1.59 18.66
N ALA A 26 -29.02 -0.60 19.09
CA ALA A 26 -28.65 0.53 18.24
C ALA A 26 -27.79 0.06 17.04
N PRO A 27 -28.17 0.40 15.79
CA PRO A 27 -27.35 0.10 14.62
C PRO A 27 -26.03 0.87 14.70
N ARG A 28 -24.91 0.16 14.57
CA ARG A 28 -23.56 0.76 14.55
C ARG A 28 -23.32 1.43 13.19
N GLY A 29 -23.84 2.63 13.01
CA GLY A 29 -23.66 3.47 11.82
C GLY A 29 -22.50 4.48 11.98
N ASP A 30 -22.03 5.00 10.85
CA ASP A 30 -20.83 5.83 10.73
C ASP A 30 -20.95 7.18 11.47
N GLU A 31 -20.13 7.36 12.52
CA GLU A 31 -20.14 8.51 13.44
C GLU A 31 -19.52 9.76 12.80
N LYS A 32 -20.31 10.57 12.07
CA LYS A 32 -19.84 11.93 11.69
C LYS A 32 -20.78 13.09 11.96
N SER A 33 -21.96 12.90 12.55
CA SER A 33 -22.89 14.03 12.79
C SER A 33 -23.68 14.02 14.10
N GLY A 34 -23.21 13.33 15.16
CA GLY A 34 -23.94 13.22 16.44
C GLY A 34 -23.49 14.16 17.57
N GLY A 35 -22.22 14.60 17.56
CA GLY A 35 -21.58 15.19 18.77
C GLY A 35 -22.18 16.52 19.24
N ALA A 36 -22.57 17.42 18.33
CA ALA A 36 -23.09 18.74 18.68
C ALA A 36 -24.49 18.67 19.33
N TRP A 37 -25.34 17.75 18.86
CA TRP A 37 -26.69 17.58 19.41
C TRP A 37 -26.65 16.91 20.78
N LEU A 38 -25.75 15.95 20.99
CA LEU A 38 -25.53 15.30 22.29
C LEU A 38 -24.95 16.27 23.33
N ALA A 39 -23.99 17.12 22.94
CA ALA A 39 -23.46 18.16 23.83
C ALA A 39 -24.54 19.17 24.22
N GLY A 40 -25.41 19.57 23.28
CA GLY A 40 -26.58 20.41 23.55
C GLY A 40 -27.58 19.76 24.52
N GLY A 41 -27.87 18.47 24.34
CA GLY A 41 -28.75 17.72 25.24
C GLY A 41 -28.19 17.58 26.65
N LEU A 42 -26.88 17.32 26.79
CA LEU A 42 -26.23 17.13 28.09
C LEU A 42 -26.18 18.43 28.91
N THR A 43 -25.93 19.56 28.24
CA THR A 43 -25.91 20.88 28.88
C THR A 43 -27.29 21.30 29.36
N LEU A 44 -28.34 21.08 28.56
CA LEU A 44 -29.74 21.31 28.97
C LEU A 44 -30.11 20.43 30.17
N PHE A 45 -29.72 19.16 30.16
CA PHE A 45 -29.96 18.24 31.27
C PHE A 45 -29.25 18.68 32.56
N ALA A 46 -27.99 19.12 32.48
CA ALA A 46 -27.25 19.62 33.63
C ALA A 46 -27.90 20.88 34.25
N LEU A 47 -28.41 21.79 33.42
CA LEU A 47 -29.16 22.95 33.87
C LEU A 47 -30.48 22.57 34.54
N ALA A 48 -31.23 21.62 33.96
CA ALA A 48 -32.47 21.09 34.55
C ALA A 48 -32.20 20.39 35.90
N ALA A 49 -31.13 19.60 36.01
CA ALA A 49 -30.72 18.96 37.25
C ALA A 49 -30.30 19.96 38.33
N MET A 50 -29.61 21.04 37.93
CA MET A 50 -29.25 22.12 38.84
C MET A 50 -30.49 22.88 39.35
N ALA A 51 -31.45 23.16 38.47
CA ALA A 51 -32.71 23.80 38.84
C ALA A 51 -33.58 22.91 39.77
N ALA A 52 -33.54 21.59 39.57
CA ALA A 52 -34.15 20.59 40.45
C ALA A 52 -33.53 20.63 41.86
N LEU A 53 -32.20 20.56 41.93
CA LEU A 53 -31.43 20.54 43.18
C LEU A 53 -31.56 21.84 43.98
N ALA A 54 -31.60 22.98 43.30
CA ALA A 54 -31.78 24.28 43.92
C ALA A 54 -33.25 24.59 44.28
N HIS A 55 -34.19 23.68 44.02
CA HIS A 55 -35.63 23.86 44.26
C HIS A 55 -36.19 25.16 43.68
N ILE A 56 -35.69 25.58 42.51
CA ILE A 56 -36.02 26.86 41.88
C ILE A 56 -37.51 26.93 41.49
N VAL A 57 -38.12 25.78 41.19
CA VAL A 57 -39.52 25.67 40.78
C VAL A 57 -40.36 25.12 41.93
N PRO A 58 -41.16 25.95 42.63
CA PRO A 58 -42.00 25.48 43.72
C PRO A 58 -43.26 24.75 43.24
N GLY A 59 -43.80 23.88 44.09
CA GLY A 59 -45.10 23.21 43.88
C GLY A 59 -45.04 22.00 42.95
N ARG A 60 -46.19 21.64 42.35
CA ARG A 60 -46.34 20.42 41.52
C ARG A 60 -45.43 20.42 40.30
N ALA A 61 -45.12 21.59 39.74
CA ALA A 61 -44.24 21.73 38.59
C ALA A 61 -42.79 21.31 38.91
N GLY A 62 -42.29 21.63 40.11
CA GLY A 62 -40.98 21.16 40.58
C GLY A 62 -40.91 19.64 40.70
N LEU A 63 -41.99 19.01 41.17
CA LEU A 63 -42.07 17.55 41.29
C LEU A 63 -42.06 16.83 39.93
N TRP A 64 -42.68 17.42 38.90
CA TRP A 64 -42.61 16.91 37.52
C TRP A 64 -41.21 17.08 36.92
N LEU A 65 -40.54 18.21 37.20
CA LEU A 65 -39.17 18.47 36.78
C LEU A 65 -38.19 17.48 37.43
N ASP A 66 -38.30 17.25 38.74
CA ASP A 66 -37.53 16.25 39.48
C ASP A 66 -37.71 14.83 38.90
N THR A 67 -38.95 14.47 38.57
CA THR A 67 -39.28 13.17 37.98
C THR A 67 -38.67 13.01 36.59
N GLY A 68 -38.73 14.05 35.76
CA GLY A 68 -38.13 14.07 34.43
C GLY A 68 -36.60 13.95 34.47
N VAL A 69 -35.94 14.69 35.38
CA VAL A 69 -34.49 14.63 35.56
C VAL A 69 -34.04 13.23 36.00
N LEU A 70 -34.75 12.61 36.95
CA LEU A 70 -34.42 11.27 37.43
C LEU A 70 -34.65 10.18 36.35
N ALA A 71 -35.70 10.32 35.53
CA ALA A 71 -35.95 9.39 34.43
C ALA A 71 -34.87 9.45 33.34
N VAL A 72 -34.44 10.66 32.95
CA VAL A 72 -33.36 10.86 31.98
C VAL A 72 -32.02 10.37 32.53
N ALA A 73 -31.73 10.61 33.81
CA ALA A 73 -30.55 10.07 34.48
C ALA A 73 -30.53 8.54 34.46
N ALA A 74 -31.63 7.90 34.85
CA ALA A 74 -31.75 6.44 34.87
C ALA A 74 -31.60 5.83 33.46
N TYR A 75 -32.21 6.45 32.45
CA TYR A 75 -32.06 6.07 31.05
C TYR A 75 -30.60 6.21 30.57
N GLY A 76 -29.94 7.33 30.87
CA GLY A 76 -28.54 7.56 30.51
C GLY A 76 -27.58 6.55 31.15
N VAL A 77 -27.79 6.22 32.43
CA VAL A 77 -27.04 5.15 33.11
C VAL A 77 -27.31 3.80 32.47
N GLY A 78 -28.56 3.52 32.08
CA GLY A 78 -28.93 2.32 31.31
C GLY A 78 -28.20 2.22 29.98
N CYS A 79 -28.13 3.31 29.20
CA CYS A 79 -27.39 3.35 27.95
C CYS A 79 -25.89 3.08 28.13
N LEU A 80 -25.27 3.65 29.17
CA LEU A 80 -23.85 3.43 29.48
C LEU A 80 -23.57 1.97 29.86
N VAL A 81 -24.42 1.37 30.70
CA VAL A 81 -24.32 -0.05 31.07
C VAL A 81 -24.55 -0.96 29.87
N GLY A 82 -25.56 -0.67 29.05
CA GLY A 82 -25.83 -1.41 27.82
C GLY A 82 -24.68 -1.33 26.82
N ALA A 83 -24.04 -0.17 26.66
CA ALA A 83 -22.85 0.00 25.81
C ALA A 83 -21.65 -0.77 26.36
N ALA A 84 -21.44 -0.78 27.68
CA ALA A 84 -20.38 -1.54 28.33
C ALA A 84 -20.59 -3.07 28.19
N LEU A 85 -21.83 -3.55 28.23
CA LEU A 85 -22.18 -4.96 28.00
C LEU A 85 -22.12 -5.35 26.52
N ALA A 86 -22.35 -4.40 25.61
CA ALA A 86 -22.26 -4.59 24.16
C ALA A 86 -20.82 -4.55 23.62
N ALA A 87 -19.86 -4.07 24.43
CA ALA A 87 -18.44 -4.06 24.10
C ALA A 87 -17.86 -5.47 24.29
N PRO A 88 -17.21 -6.07 23.28
CA PRO A 88 -16.51 -7.32 23.48
C PRO A 88 -15.38 -7.09 24.50
N PHE A 89 -15.37 -7.89 25.57
CA PHE A 89 -14.32 -7.90 26.58
C PHE A 89 -13.01 -8.37 25.94
N VAL A 90 -12.27 -7.44 25.35
CA VAL A 90 -10.91 -7.65 24.86
C VAL A 90 -9.96 -7.31 26.00
N ILE A 91 -9.56 -8.32 26.77
CA ILE A 91 -8.26 -8.27 27.46
C ILE A 91 -7.22 -8.68 26.41
N GLY A 92 -6.50 -7.70 25.87
CA GLY A 92 -5.44 -7.94 24.89
C GLY A 92 -4.76 -6.65 24.45
N ALA A 93 -3.57 -6.42 25.00
CA ALA A 93 -2.48 -5.57 24.48
C ALA A 93 -2.88 -4.36 23.62
N GLY A 94 -3.25 -3.25 24.27
CA GLY A 94 -3.55 -1.99 23.61
C GLY A 94 -2.32 -1.21 23.17
N ALA A 95 -1.71 -1.57 22.04
CA ALA A 95 -1.12 -0.55 21.17
C ALA A 95 -2.28 0.07 20.37
N SER A 96 -2.72 1.26 20.77
CA SER A 96 -3.87 1.92 20.15
C SER A 96 -3.63 2.20 18.65
N ALA A 97 -4.64 2.01 17.82
CA ALA A 97 -4.64 2.35 16.39
C ALA A 97 -3.99 3.71 16.01
N PRO A 98 -4.09 4.80 16.82
CA PRO A 98 -3.36 6.04 16.54
C PRO A 98 -1.83 5.93 16.71
N ALA A 99 -1.31 5.05 17.56
CA ALA A 99 0.13 4.83 17.71
C ALA A 99 0.73 4.07 16.51
N ALA A 100 -0.02 3.11 15.95
CA ALA A 100 0.36 2.43 14.70
C ALA A 100 0.41 3.41 13.52
N LYS A 101 -0.60 4.29 13.40
CA LYS A 101 -0.63 5.37 12.41
C LYS A 101 0.57 6.32 12.54
N ARG A 102 0.90 6.74 13.77
CA ARG A 102 2.02 7.66 14.02
C ARG A 102 3.39 7.04 13.70
N ARG A 103 3.60 5.77 14.04
CA ARG A 103 4.81 5.03 13.64
C ARG A 103 4.92 4.87 12.13
N LEU A 104 3.82 4.59 11.44
CA LEU A 104 3.83 4.47 9.98
C LEU A 104 4.21 5.80 9.31
N GLN A 105 3.70 6.91 9.83
CA GLN A 105 4.04 8.27 9.39
C GLN A 105 5.50 8.64 9.64
N GLU A 106 6.11 8.11 10.69
CA GLU A 106 7.53 8.26 10.99
C GLU A 106 8.42 7.41 10.05
N LEU A 107 7.96 6.21 9.68
CA LEU A 107 8.63 5.29 8.73
C LEU A 107 8.54 5.71 7.25
N LEU A 108 7.66 6.66 6.91
CA LEU A 108 7.51 7.23 5.57
C LEU A 108 8.63 8.23 5.20
N SER A 109 9.61 8.45 6.08
CA SER A 109 10.83 9.20 5.77
C SER A 109 11.59 8.59 4.57
N PRO A 110 12.19 9.42 3.68
CA PRO A 110 12.68 8.96 2.38
C PRO A 110 13.92 8.10 2.57
N ALA A 111 13.73 6.80 2.39
CA ALA A 111 14.81 5.82 2.38
C ALA A 111 14.60 4.85 1.21
N ALA A 112 15.66 4.18 0.80
CA ALA A 112 15.78 3.41 -0.44
C ALA A 112 14.60 2.45 -0.74
N PRO A 113 14.26 2.27 -2.03
CA PRO A 113 13.15 1.43 -2.48
C PRO A 113 13.39 -0.06 -2.15
N VAL A 114 12.30 -0.78 -1.87
CA VAL A 114 12.31 -2.23 -1.56
C VAL A 114 12.43 -3.06 -2.84
N CYS A 115 11.76 -2.62 -3.91
CA CYS A 115 12.00 -2.93 -5.31
C CYS A 115 11.56 -1.73 -6.16
N ALA A 116 12.11 -1.59 -7.37
CA ALA A 116 11.66 -0.61 -8.35
C ALA A 116 10.46 -1.14 -9.16
N PRO A 117 9.50 -0.28 -9.56
CA PRO A 117 8.35 -0.68 -10.37
C PRO A 117 8.77 -1.22 -11.76
N PRO A 118 7.93 -2.05 -12.40
CA PRO A 118 8.23 -2.66 -13.70
C PRO A 118 8.53 -1.62 -14.82
N ILE A 119 9.40 -2.01 -15.78
CA ILE A 119 10.06 -1.10 -16.74
C ILE A 119 9.12 -0.54 -17.82
N HIS A 120 8.01 -1.21 -18.12
CA HIS A 120 7.08 -0.75 -19.16
C HIS A 120 6.55 0.69 -18.90
N GLU A 121 6.66 1.18 -17.67
CA GLU A 121 6.20 2.52 -17.26
C GLU A 121 7.31 3.55 -16.98
N ALA A 122 8.57 3.16 -16.75
CA ALA A 122 9.63 4.14 -16.42
C ALA A 122 9.84 5.17 -17.55
N ALA A 123 9.56 4.77 -18.80
CA ALA A 123 9.56 5.65 -19.96
C ALA A 123 8.36 6.61 -20.00
N ALA A 124 7.18 6.20 -19.50
CA ALA A 124 5.96 7.00 -19.55
C ALA A 124 5.95 8.13 -18.50
N VAL A 125 6.48 7.89 -17.30
CA VAL A 125 6.58 8.91 -16.24
C VAL A 125 7.61 9.99 -16.61
N ALA A 126 8.72 9.60 -17.27
CA ALA A 126 9.69 10.55 -17.82
C ALA A 126 9.09 11.40 -18.96
N ALA A 127 8.27 10.79 -19.83
CA ALA A 127 7.57 11.51 -20.89
C ALA A 127 6.49 12.47 -20.36
N ALA A 128 5.74 12.06 -19.33
CA ALA A 128 4.74 12.93 -18.68
C ALA A 128 5.38 14.15 -17.98
N GLY A 129 6.54 13.95 -17.33
CA GLY A 129 7.33 15.04 -16.75
C GLY A 129 7.87 16.02 -17.79
N ALA A 130 8.32 15.52 -18.95
CA ALA A 130 8.79 16.35 -20.06
C ALA A 130 7.65 17.14 -20.73
N VAL A 131 6.47 16.55 -20.89
CA VAL A 131 5.29 17.23 -21.45
C VAL A 131 4.73 18.29 -20.49
N ALA A 132 4.73 18.04 -19.19
CA ALA A 132 4.35 19.04 -18.18
C ALA A 132 5.32 20.23 -18.11
N GLN A 133 6.64 19.98 -18.22
CA GLN A 133 7.64 21.03 -18.30
C GLN A 133 7.58 21.82 -19.63
N ALA A 134 7.28 21.15 -20.74
CA ALA A 134 7.06 21.81 -22.03
C ALA A 134 5.80 22.69 -22.02
N PHE A 135 4.73 22.26 -21.34
CA PHE A 135 3.49 23.02 -21.20
C PHE A 135 3.66 24.24 -20.28
N LEU A 136 4.41 24.11 -19.18
CA LEU A 136 4.76 25.25 -18.32
C LEU A 136 5.64 26.27 -19.04
N LYS A 137 6.59 25.82 -19.85
CA LYS A 137 7.46 26.69 -20.66
C LYS A 137 6.71 27.39 -21.80
N LEU A 138 5.60 26.82 -22.27
CA LEU A 138 4.73 27.41 -23.28
C LEU A 138 3.77 28.48 -22.71
N MET A 139 3.45 28.41 -21.41
CA MET A 139 2.60 29.40 -20.73
C MET A 139 3.35 30.67 -20.30
N GLU A 140 4.69 30.68 -20.40
CA GLU A 140 5.55 31.79 -19.96
C GLU A 140 6.27 32.48 -21.13
N ALA A 141 5.52 32.80 -22.19
CA ALA A 141 5.97 33.69 -23.26
C ALA A 141 4.91 34.77 -23.54
N PRO A 142 5.27 36.08 -23.58
CA PRO A 142 4.31 37.14 -23.85
C PRO A 142 4.05 37.26 -25.36
N GLN A 143 2.77 37.40 -25.75
CA GLN A 143 2.40 37.76 -27.12
C GLN A 143 2.79 39.22 -27.42
N PRO A 144 3.30 39.49 -28.64
CA PRO A 144 2.44 40.03 -29.70
C PRO A 144 2.71 39.28 -31.04
N GLY A 145 1.79 39.13 -31.99
CA GLY A 145 0.91 40.14 -32.55
C GLY A 145 1.52 40.71 -33.84
N GLN A 146 1.23 40.07 -34.99
CA GLN A 146 1.19 40.54 -36.40
C GLN A 146 2.00 39.75 -37.46
N ALA A 147 1.27 39.53 -38.58
CA ALA A 147 1.67 39.22 -39.97
C ALA A 147 2.16 37.79 -40.28
N GLU A 148 1.82 37.11 -41.37
CA GLU A 148 0.85 37.19 -42.48
C GLU A 148 1.05 35.86 -43.25
N ALA A 149 0.02 35.28 -43.85
CA ALA A 149 0.09 34.06 -44.67
C ALA A 149 -0.40 34.39 -46.10
N PRO A 150 -0.23 33.54 -47.14
CA PRO A 150 0.74 32.47 -47.44
C PRO A 150 1.27 32.58 -48.90
N ALA A 151 2.19 31.68 -49.35
CA ALA A 151 2.16 30.96 -50.66
C ALA A 151 3.55 30.54 -51.21
N GLY A 152 3.58 29.33 -51.79
CA GLY A 152 4.65 28.74 -52.63
C GLY A 152 5.63 27.87 -51.83
N GLU A 153 5.99 26.63 -52.16
CA GLU A 153 5.82 25.78 -53.34
C GLU A 153 6.21 24.33 -52.93
N ALA A 154 5.55 23.33 -53.54
CA ALA A 154 5.96 21.94 -53.82
C ALA A 154 6.90 21.12 -52.88
N ALA A 155 6.39 19.95 -52.47
CA ALA A 155 7.14 18.77 -52.01
C ALA A 155 8.11 18.23 -53.10
N PRO A 156 9.17 17.44 -52.81
CA PRO A 156 9.08 16.17 -52.08
C PRO A 156 10.25 15.82 -51.14
N ALA A 157 10.07 14.68 -50.46
CA ALA A 157 11.00 14.03 -49.55
C ALA A 157 12.39 13.69 -50.16
N SER A 158 13.42 13.83 -49.31
CA SER A 158 14.50 12.85 -49.02
C SER A 158 15.93 13.41 -49.03
N HIS A 159 16.64 13.10 -47.94
CA HIS A 159 18.10 13.01 -47.70
C HIS A 159 18.93 14.25 -47.30
N ALA A 160 19.35 14.24 -46.01
CA ALA A 160 20.74 14.31 -45.54
C ALA A 160 20.71 14.12 -44.00
N GLN A 161 20.64 12.89 -43.49
CA GLN A 161 21.74 12.02 -43.03
C GLN A 161 22.42 12.42 -41.71
N PRO A 162 22.88 11.41 -40.95
CA PRO A 162 22.93 11.36 -39.49
C PRO A 162 24.37 11.42 -38.96
N GLU A 163 24.58 11.98 -37.77
CA GLU A 163 25.87 11.86 -37.07
C GLU A 163 25.70 12.13 -35.56
N HIS A 164 25.30 11.09 -34.86
CA HIS A 164 25.96 10.76 -33.60
C HIS A 164 26.22 9.26 -33.63
N GLU A 165 27.48 8.94 -33.96
CA GLU A 165 28.18 7.69 -33.75
C GLU A 165 27.57 6.85 -32.61
N ALA A 166 26.59 6.03 -32.98
CA ALA A 166 26.48 4.72 -32.42
C ALA A 166 27.73 4.00 -32.92
N THR A 167 28.74 3.88 -32.06
CA THR A 167 29.83 2.96 -32.28
C THR A 167 29.22 1.61 -32.66
N GLU A 168 29.45 1.23 -33.91
CA GLU A 168 29.14 -0.07 -34.52
C GLU A 168 29.93 -1.16 -33.79
N ASP A 169 29.48 -1.49 -32.59
CA ASP A 169 29.62 -2.80 -31.96
C ASP A 169 28.53 -2.97 -30.90
N ALA A 170 27.28 -2.73 -31.31
CA ALA A 170 26.14 -3.27 -30.59
C ALA A 170 26.07 -4.77 -30.88
N GLY A 171 27.02 -5.52 -30.32
CA GLY A 171 27.12 -6.97 -30.46
C GLY A 171 25.75 -7.61 -30.25
N ARG A 172 25.35 -8.47 -31.19
CA ARG A 172 24.12 -9.26 -31.13
C ARG A 172 23.95 -9.85 -29.73
N GLY A 173 22.80 -9.62 -29.11
CA GLY A 173 22.49 -10.14 -27.78
C GLY A 173 22.85 -9.27 -26.58
N ARG A 174 23.43 -8.06 -26.73
CA ARG A 174 23.66 -7.19 -25.55
C ARG A 174 22.34 -6.87 -24.81
N PRO A 175 22.27 -7.06 -23.48
CA PRO A 175 21.11 -6.63 -22.67
C PRO A 175 20.84 -5.14 -22.86
N GLN A 176 19.56 -4.75 -22.93
CA GLN A 176 19.19 -3.34 -23.12
C GLN A 176 19.75 -2.48 -21.97
N PRO A 177 20.75 -1.63 -22.24
CA PRO A 177 21.36 -0.80 -21.21
C PRO A 177 20.37 0.30 -20.83
N MET A 178 20.18 0.51 -19.54
CA MET A 178 19.36 1.59 -19.01
C MET A 178 20.24 2.64 -18.36
N ALA A 179 19.90 3.92 -18.54
CA ALA A 179 20.46 5.00 -17.73
C ALA A 179 20.15 4.73 -16.25
N ARG A 180 21.06 5.12 -15.35
CA ARG A 180 20.94 4.86 -13.92
C ARG A 180 19.59 5.41 -13.39
N PRO A 181 18.70 4.55 -12.88
CA PRO A 181 17.41 5.00 -12.35
C PRO A 181 17.56 5.63 -10.96
N GLN A 182 16.60 6.45 -10.53
CA GLN A 182 16.54 6.97 -9.15
C GLN A 182 16.28 5.84 -8.14
N GLU A 183 15.48 4.85 -8.54
CA GLU A 183 15.18 3.64 -7.77
C GLU A 183 15.87 2.44 -8.43
N GLU A 184 16.80 1.81 -7.70
CA GLU A 184 17.59 0.64 -8.10
C GLU A 184 17.19 -0.60 -7.28
N ASP A 185 17.25 -1.77 -7.91
CA ASP A 185 17.09 -3.05 -7.22
C ASP A 185 18.42 -3.58 -6.69
N ASP A 186 18.38 -4.32 -5.58
CA ASP A 186 19.57 -5.01 -5.09
C ASP A 186 19.74 -6.38 -5.77
N LEU A 187 20.48 -6.40 -6.88
CA LEU A 187 20.70 -7.62 -7.68
C LEU A 187 21.35 -8.77 -6.90
N ARG A 188 21.95 -8.51 -5.72
CA ARG A 188 22.48 -9.53 -4.81
C ARG A 188 21.42 -10.50 -4.28
N LEU A 189 20.14 -10.15 -4.41
CA LEU A 189 19.04 -11.04 -4.02
C LEU A 189 18.86 -12.23 -4.98
N ILE A 190 19.48 -12.18 -6.17
CA ILE A 190 19.52 -13.31 -7.09
C ILE A 190 20.66 -14.25 -6.70
N ARG A 191 20.34 -15.54 -6.51
CA ARG A 191 21.34 -16.55 -6.17
C ARG A 191 22.44 -16.59 -7.23
N GLY A 192 23.68 -16.43 -6.79
CA GLY A 192 24.85 -16.43 -7.67
C GLY A 192 25.31 -15.07 -8.18
N VAL A 193 24.60 -13.99 -7.83
CA VAL A 193 25.05 -12.62 -8.09
C VAL A 193 25.73 -12.07 -6.84
N ASP A 194 27.07 -12.09 -6.84
CA ASP A 194 27.85 -11.49 -5.76
C ASP A 194 27.97 -9.95 -5.92
N ALA A 195 28.62 -9.30 -4.95
CA ALA A 195 28.79 -7.86 -4.97
C ALA A 195 29.62 -7.35 -6.17
N ALA A 196 30.59 -8.14 -6.64
CA ALA A 196 31.46 -7.79 -7.77
C ALA A 196 30.72 -7.94 -9.10
N LEU A 197 29.94 -9.00 -9.24
CA LEU A 197 29.12 -9.29 -10.40
C LEU A 197 27.99 -8.29 -10.54
N ARG A 198 27.35 -7.91 -9.42
CA ARG A 198 26.40 -6.78 -9.41
C ARG A 198 27.06 -5.51 -9.97
N GLN A 199 28.29 -5.21 -9.59
CA GLN A 199 28.99 -4.02 -10.08
C GLN A 199 29.22 -4.09 -11.60
N LYS A 200 29.66 -5.25 -12.11
CA LYS A 200 29.79 -5.48 -13.56
C LYS A 200 28.45 -5.31 -14.30
N LEU A 201 27.36 -5.84 -13.74
CA LEU A 201 26.02 -5.69 -14.32
C LEU A 201 25.59 -4.23 -14.37
N ARG A 202 25.91 -3.44 -13.36
CA ARG A 202 25.65 -1.99 -13.33
C ARG A 202 26.42 -1.24 -14.39
N GLU A 203 27.69 -1.60 -14.63
CA GLU A 203 28.51 -1.03 -15.71
C GLU A 203 27.92 -1.33 -17.11
N ILE A 204 27.22 -2.46 -17.25
CA ILE A 204 26.51 -2.82 -18.49
C ILE A 204 25.20 -2.03 -18.65
N GLY A 205 24.70 -1.39 -17.59
CA GLY A 205 23.43 -0.68 -17.58
C GLY A 205 22.26 -1.53 -17.06
N VAL A 206 22.54 -2.57 -16.28
CA VAL A 206 21.55 -3.44 -15.65
C VAL A 206 21.41 -3.06 -14.18
N TRP A 207 20.25 -2.51 -13.83
CA TRP A 207 19.95 -1.94 -12.51
C TRP A 207 18.72 -2.57 -11.85
N ARG A 208 17.88 -3.30 -12.60
CA ARG A 208 16.57 -3.78 -12.15
C ARG A 208 16.38 -5.28 -12.36
N PHE A 209 15.58 -5.92 -11.49
CA PHE A 209 15.17 -7.31 -11.64
C PHE A 209 14.35 -7.52 -12.92
N SER A 210 13.50 -6.57 -13.27
CA SER A 210 12.67 -6.61 -14.47
C SER A 210 13.48 -6.64 -15.77
N GLN A 211 14.71 -6.10 -15.81
CA GLN A 211 15.60 -6.24 -16.97
C GLN A 211 16.04 -7.70 -17.12
N ILE A 212 16.48 -8.32 -16.03
CA ILE A 212 16.97 -9.71 -15.99
C ILE A 212 15.82 -10.70 -16.26
N ALA A 213 14.63 -10.40 -15.75
CA ALA A 213 13.41 -11.18 -15.98
C ALA A 213 13.02 -11.30 -17.47
N ALA A 214 13.38 -10.28 -18.26
CA ALA A 214 13.10 -10.17 -19.69
C ALA A 214 14.22 -10.73 -20.59
N TRP A 215 15.31 -11.24 -20.02
CA TRP A 215 16.41 -11.81 -20.81
C TRP A 215 15.99 -13.08 -21.57
N GLY A 216 16.34 -13.12 -22.84
CA GLY A 216 16.30 -14.31 -23.68
C GLY A 216 17.66 -15.02 -23.75
N PRO A 217 17.73 -16.13 -24.50
CA PRO A 217 18.95 -16.94 -24.61
C PRO A 217 20.15 -16.15 -25.17
N GLU A 218 19.90 -15.19 -26.08
CA GLU A 218 20.95 -14.34 -26.64
C GLU A 218 21.59 -13.43 -25.58
N GLN A 219 20.76 -12.81 -24.72
CA GLN A 219 21.24 -11.95 -23.64
C GLN A 219 22.00 -12.75 -22.59
N ILE A 220 21.52 -13.96 -22.27
CA ILE A 220 22.20 -14.87 -21.35
C ILE A 220 23.56 -15.28 -21.90
N ALA A 221 23.65 -15.64 -23.18
CA ALA A 221 24.90 -16.02 -23.82
C ALA A 221 25.93 -14.87 -23.82
N TRP A 222 25.48 -13.66 -24.18
CA TRP A 222 26.33 -12.47 -24.17
C TRP A 222 26.86 -12.14 -22.76
N VAL A 223 26.00 -12.25 -21.74
CA VAL A 223 26.39 -12.02 -20.35
C VAL A 223 27.34 -13.12 -19.87
N SER A 224 27.09 -14.38 -20.22
CA SER A 224 27.94 -15.53 -19.87
C SER A 224 29.37 -15.35 -20.37
N GLU A 225 29.55 -14.97 -21.64
CA GLU A 225 30.88 -14.71 -22.23
C GLU A 225 31.64 -13.61 -21.46
N ARG A 226 30.93 -12.58 -21.00
CA ARG A 226 31.52 -11.42 -20.32
C ARG A 226 31.90 -11.67 -18.86
N ILE A 227 31.19 -12.59 -18.19
CA ILE A 227 31.48 -12.95 -16.80
C ILE A 227 32.59 -14.02 -16.76
N GLY A 228 32.62 -14.92 -17.75
CA GLY A 228 33.56 -16.04 -17.84
C GLY A 228 33.18 -17.23 -16.97
N GLU A 229 33.74 -18.41 -17.27
CA GLU A 229 33.47 -19.70 -16.60
C GLU A 229 33.76 -19.73 -15.08
N LYS A 230 34.48 -18.72 -14.55
CA LYS A 230 34.79 -18.63 -13.11
C LYS A 230 33.65 -18.07 -12.26
N SER A 231 32.50 -17.78 -12.85
CA SER A 231 31.32 -17.38 -12.08
C SER A 231 30.81 -18.57 -11.27
N PRO A 232 30.49 -18.40 -9.97
CA PRO A 232 29.86 -19.46 -9.16
C PRO A 232 28.44 -19.82 -9.62
N ALA A 233 27.90 -19.13 -10.63
CA ALA A 233 26.55 -19.34 -11.11
C ALA A 233 26.41 -19.08 -12.61
N SER A 234 25.74 -20.00 -13.30
CA SER A 234 25.28 -19.79 -14.67
C SER A 234 24.21 -18.69 -14.73
N PRO A 235 24.36 -17.66 -15.59
CA PRO A 235 23.34 -16.63 -15.79
C PRO A 235 22.00 -17.15 -16.30
N GLN A 236 21.94 -18.40 -16.77
CA GLN A 236 20.71 -19.03 -17.29
C GLN A 236 19.58 -19.10 -16.25
N ASP A 237 19.94 -19.18 -14.96
CA ASP A 237 18.99 -19.40 -13.87
C ASP A 237 18.45 -18.10 -13.28
N TRP A 238 19.05 -16.96 -13.65
CA TRP A 238 18.69 -15.65 -13.09
C TRP A 238 17.32 -15.14 -13.52
N PRO A 239 16.87 -15.29 -14.78
CA PRO A 239 15.57 -14.76 -15.20
C PRO A 239 14.39 -15.32 -14.40
N ALA A 240 14.43 -16.60 -14.02
CA ALA A 240 13.38 -17.23 -13.22
C ALA A 240 13.25 -16.57 -11.84
N GLN A 241 14.37 -16.36 -11.15
CA GLN A 241 14.41 -15.70 -9.84
C GLN A 241 14.06 -14.21 -9.94
N ALA A 242 14.59 -13.55 -10.97
CA ALA A 242 14.35 -12.13 -11.20
C ALA A 242 12.88 -11.82 -11.44
N ARG A 243 12.13 -12.72 -12.09
CA ARG A 243 10.66 -12.62 -12.23
C ARG A 243 9.97 -12.61 -10.87
N LEU A 244 10.34 -13.51 -9.96
CA LEU A 244 9.78 -13.56 -8.61
C LEU A 244 10.08 -12.28 -7.82
N LEU A 245 11.34 -11.85 -7.85
CA LEU A 245 11.80 -10.66 -7.13
C LEU A 245 11.16 -9.38 -7.68
N ALA A 246 10.94 -9.30 -9.00
CA ALA A 246 10.26 -8.19 -9.64
C ALA A 246 8.78 -8.07 -9.23
N VAL A 247 8.11 -9.22 -8.99
CA VAL A 247 6.74 -9.23 -8.44
C VAL A 247 6.73 -8.93 -6.94
N GLY A 248 7.86 -9.11 -6.26
CA GLY A 248 8.01 -8.88 -4.82
C GLY A 248 7.97 -10.13 -3.96
N ALA A 249 8.03 -11.33 -4.56
CA ALA A 249 8.21 -12.58 -3.82
C ALA A 249 9.69 -12.80 -3.49
N LEU A 250 10.01 -12.93 -2.21
CA LEU A 250 11.38 -13.21 -1.76
C LEU A 250 11.66 -14.70 -1.80
N THR A 251 12.80 -15.08 -2.37
CA THR A 251 13.35 -16.42 -2.27
C THR A 251 14.04 -16.63 -0.92
N ASP A 252 14.26 -17.88 -0.50
CA ASP A 252 14.99 -18.18 0.74
C ASP A 252 16.38 -17.52 0.76
N HIS A 253 17.06 -17.53 -0.39
CA HIS A 253 18.34 -16.84 -0.58
C HIS A 253 18.21 -15.33 -0.38
N ALA A 254 17.23 -14.70 -1.03
CA ALA A 254 17.02 -13.26 -0.89
C ALA A 254 16.72 -12.85 0.56
N ARG A 255 15.96 -13.66 1.30
CA ARG A 255 15.71 -13.42 2.73
C ARG A 255 16.99 -13.52 3.57
N ALA A 256 17.81 -14.55 3.34
CA ALA A 256 19.09 -14.70 4.02
C ALA A 256 19.99 -13.47 3.77
N VAL A 257 20.12 -13.05 2.52
CA VAL A 257 20.90 -11.86 2.14
C VAL A 257 20.37 -10.59 2.82
N LEU A 258 19.04 -10.41 2.90
CA LEU A 258 18.43 -9.27 3.61
C LEU A 258 18.68 -9.29 5.13
N ARG A 259 18.80 -10.48 5.73
CA ARG A 259 19.21 -10.65 7.14
C ARG A 259 20.71 -10.45 7.36
N GLY A 260 21.49 -10.24 6.31
CA GLY A 260 22.94 -10.13 6.37
C GLY A 260 23.66 -11.47 6.41
N GLU A 261 22.95 -12.59 6.19
CA GLU A 261 23.53 -13.91 6.04
C GLU A 261 24.15 -14.03 4.62
N GLN A 262 25.28 -14.73 4.53
CA GLN A 262 25.86 -15.15 3.25
C GLN A 262 25.56 -16.64 3.05
N PRO A 263 24.40 -16.99 2.47
CA PRO A 263 24.07 -18.39 2.22
C PRO A 263 25.08 -19.00 1.23
N GLU A 264 25.54 -20.20 1.53
CA GLU A 264 26.41 -20.96 0.64
C GLU A 264 25.74 -21.19 -0.71
N SER A 265 26.53 -21.21 -1.78
CA SER A 265 26.04 -21.53 -3.12
C SER A 265 25.89 -23.04 -3.24
N PRO A 266 24.67 -23.56 -3.40
CA PRO A 266 24.45 -24.99 -3.59
C PRO A 266 24.97 -25.45 -4.95
N ASP A 267 25.22 -26.74 -5.08
CA ASP A 267 25.69 -27.38 -6.31
C ASP A 267 24.67 -27.21 -7.44
N GLU A 268 25.12 -27.37 -8.69
CA GLU A 268 24.28 -27.15 -9.89
C GLU A 268 23.02 -28.02 -9.91
N ASP A 269 23.14 -29.29 -9.47
CA ASP A 269 22.01 -30.22 -9.42
C ASP A 269 20.95 -29.81 -8.38
N GLU A 270 21.39 -29.37 -7.19
CA GLU A 270 20.49 -28.88 -6.15
C GLU A 270 19.79 -27.60 -6.58
N ARG A 271 20.51 -26.70 -7.25
CA ARG A 271 19.94 -25.48 -7.84
C ARG A 271 18.90 -25.81 -8.90
N ALA A 272 19.21 -26.73 -9.81
CA ALA A 272 18.31 -27.14 -10.87
C ALA A 272 17.04 -27.79 -10.30
N ALA A 273 17.16 -28.56 -9.20
CA ALA A 273 16.00 -29.09 -8.48
C ALA A 273 15.18 -27.97 -7.82
N TRP A 274 15.83 -27.03 -7.15
CA TRP A 274 15.19 -25.88 -6.51
C TRP A 274 14.48 -24.94 -7.50
N LEU A 275 15.05 -24.70 -8.68
CA LEU A 275 14.40 -23.88 -9.70
C LEU A 275 13.05 -24.45 -10.16
N LYS A 276 12.88 -25.77 -10.12
CA LYS A 276 11.62 -26.44 -10.46
C LYS A 276 10.56 -26.31 -9.38
N THR A 277 10.94 -25.98 -8.14
CA THR A 277 10.01 -25.77 -7.02
C THR A 277 9.54 -24.32 -6.91
N LEU A 278 10.14 -23.40 -7.68
CA LEU A 278 9.77 -22.00 -7.65
C LEU A 278 8.33 -21.78 -8.17
N PRO A 279 7.52 -20.97 -7.47
CA PRO A 279 6.19 -20.62 -7.95
C PRO A 279 6.30 -19.82 -9.24
N GLN A 280 5.27 -19.86 -10.07
CA GLN A 280 5.18 -18.99 -11.25
C GLN A 280 4.16 -17.88 -10.99
N PRO A 281 4.44 -16.64 -11.43
CA PRO A 281 3.44 -15.58 -11.42
C PRO A 281 2.19 -16.03 -12.20
N ALA A 282 1.02 -15.75 -11.64
CA ALA A 282 -0.25 -16.03 -12.30
C ALA A 282 -0.32 -15.29 -13.64
N ALA A 283 -0.81 -15.98 -14.67
CA ALA A 283 -1.01 -15.38 -15.97
C ALA A 283 -2.05 -14.25 -15.92
N PRO A 284 -1.94 -13.24 -16.79
CA PRO A 284 -2.97 -12.23 -16.94
C PRO A 284 -4.33 -12.88 -17.25
N GLY A 285 -5.38 -12.44 -16.56
CA GLY A 285 -6.74 -12.93 -16.73
C GLY A 285 -7.47 -12.23 -17.87
N ALA A 286 -8.51 -12.88 -18.40
CA ALA A 286 -9.31 -12.34 -19.52
C ALA A 286 -10.05 -11.02 -19.19
N GLY A 287 -10.09 -10.59 -17.92
CA GLY A 287 -10.71 -9.34 -17.46
C GLY A 287 -9.73 -8.21 -17.15
N ASP A 288 -8.44 -8.39 -17.40
CA ASP A 288 -7.40 -7.46 -16.93
C ASP A 288 -7.48 -6.06 -17.58
N GLY A 289 -8.09 -5.95 -18.78
CA GLY A 289 -8.32 -4.68 -19.47
C GLY A 289 -9.60 -3.94 -19.10
N LEU A 290 -10.38 -4.42 -18.13
CA LEU A 290 -11.66 -3.80 -17.74
C LEU A 290 -11.51 -2.57 -16.84
N TYR A 291 -10.34 -2.38 -16.24
CA TYR A 291 -10.07 -1.31 -15.28
C TYR A 291 -8.92 -0.42 -15.76
N ALA A 292 -8.95 0.85 -15.38
CA ALA A 292 -7.90 1.81 -15.75
C ALA A 292 -6.58 1.48 -15.03
N GLY A 293 -5.49 1.36 -15.80
CA GLY A 293 -4.17 0.98 -15.31
C GLY A 293 -3.81 -0.46 -15.71
N SER A 294 -2.80 -1.00 -15.03
CA SER A 294 -2.22 -2.31 -15.31
C SER A 294 -2.47 -3.24 -14.12
N ARG A 295 -2.94 -4.46 -14.36
CA ARG A 295 -3.12 -5.42 -13.26
C ARG A 295 -1.75 -5.81 -12.68
N PRO A 296 -1.53 -5.71 -11.35
CA PRO A 296 -0.31 -6.23 -10.76
C PRO A 296 -0.22 -7.75 -10.92
N ALA A 297 0.98 -8.23 -11.21
CA ALA A 297 1.26 -9.66 -11.18
C ALA A 297 1.07 -10.21 -9.76
N GLY A 298 0.46 -11.40 -9.66
CA GLY A 298 0.18 -12.07 -8.39
C GLY A 298 0.50 -13.57 -8.47
N PHE A 299 0.19 -14.31 -7.41
CA PHE A 299 0.35 -15.76 -7.33
C PHE A 299 -0.98 -16.42 -6.95
N SER A 300 -1.32 -17.57 -7.52
CA SER A 300 -2.55 -18.28 -7.15
C SER A 300 -2.56 -18.75 -5.69
N GLU A 301 -1.38 -18.96 -5.13
CA GLU A 301 -1.16 -19.39 -3.74
C GLU A 301 -0.07 -18.51 -3.10
N PRO A 302 0.00 -18.46 -1.75
CA PRO A 302 1.07 -17.77 -1.04
C PRO A 302 2.45 -18.19 -1.56
N PRO A 303 3.24 -17.28 -2.13
CA PRO A 303 4.54 -17.63 -2.70
C PRO A 303 5.44 -18.18 -1.59
N LEU A 304 5.93 -19.41 -1.76
CA LEU A 304 6.76 -20.12 -0.76
C LEU A 304 6.07 -20.23 0.62
N GLY A 305 4.73 -20.27 0.66
CA GLY A 305 3.95 -20.38 1.89
C GLY A 305 3.85 -19.07 2.70
N GLU A 306 4.35 -17.95 2.18
CA GLU A 306 4.37 -16.68 2.90
C GLU A 306 3.12 -15.83 2.68
N LYS A 307 2.57 -15.34 3.79
CA LYS A 307 1.43 -14.44 3.81
C LYS A 307 1.65 -13.38 4.88
N ASP A 308 1.67 -12.11 4.47
CA ASP A 308 1.70 -10.99 5.40
C ASP A 308 0.29 -10.57 5.80
N ASP A 309 0.19 -9.91 6.95
CA ASP A 309 -1.03 -9.22 7.34
C ASP A 309 -1.17 -7.89 6.59
N LEU A 310 -1.95 -7.89 5.51
CA LEU A 310 -2.22 -6.71 4.68
C LEU A 310 -3.07 -5.66 5.42
N THR A 311 -3.78 -6.03 6.49
CA THR A 311 -4.61 -5.08 7.27
C THR A 311 -3.78 -4.04 8.04
N ARG A 312 -2.45 -4.21 8.03
CA ARG A 312 -1.49 -3.22 8.54
C ARG A 312 -1.43 -1.96 7.68
N LEU A 313 -1.93 -2.01 6.44
CA LEU A 313 -2.07 -0.83 5.58
C LEU A 313 -3.31 -0.02 5.97
N LEU A 314 -3.16 1.30 6.02
CA LEU A 314 -4.28 2.21 6.27
C LEU A 314 -5.31 2.08 5.16
N GLY A 315 -6.58 1.97 5.56
CA GLY A 315 -7.73 1.81 4.66
C GLY A 315 -7.90 0.42 4.05
N VAL A 316 -7.01 -0.53 4.38
CA VAL A 316 -7.20 -1.95 4.06
C VAL A 316 -7.85 -2.65 5.25
N ASP A 317 -9.12 -3.00 5.10
CA ASP A 317 -9.84 -3.85 6.06
C ASP A 317 -9.67 -5.35 5.73
N ALA A 318 -10.24 -6.21 6.58
CA ALA A 318 -10.15 -7.66 6.41
C ALA A 318 -10.80 -8.16 5.11
N GLU A 319 -11.88 -7.50 4.64
CA GLU A 319 -12.53 -7.85 3.36
C GLU A 319 -11.63 -7.49 2.18
N THR A 320 -11.08 -6.27 2.18
CA THR A 320 -10.16 -5.78 1.16
C THR A 320 -8.91 -6.66 1.12
N ALA A 321 -8.34 -7.00 2.28
CA ALA A 321 -7.23 -7.95 2.37
C ALA A 321 -7.60 -9.32 1.79
N ALA A 322 -8.80 -9.84 2.04
CA ALA A 322 -9.25 -11.11 1.46
C ALA A 322 -9.38 -11.03 -0.07
N ARG A 323 -9.89 -9.91 -0.61
CA ARG A 323 -9.97 -9.66 -2.06
C ARG A 323 -8.59 -9.57 -2.70
N LEU A 324 -7.64 -8.88 -2.07
CA LEU A 324 -6.24 -8.81 -2.52
C LEU A 324 -5.57 -10.19 -2.52
N ASN A 325 -5.77 -11.00 -1.48
CA ASN A 325 -5.31 -12.38 -1.45
C ASN A 325 -5.92 -13.20 -2.60
N GLY A 326 -7.22 -13.02 -2.88
CA GLY A 326 -7.90 -13.66 -4.02
C GLY A 326 -7.36 -13.21 -5.40
N LEU A 327 -6.80 -12.01 -5.51
CA LEU A 327 -6.09 -11.54 -6.70
C LEU A 327 -4.67 -12.12 -6.83
N GLY A 328 -4.16 -12.74 -5.77
CA GLY A 328 -2.82 -13.29 -5.69
C GLY A 328 -1.78 -12.37 -5.05
N VAL A 329 -2.24 -11.38 -4.28
CA VAL A 329 -1.40 -10.46 -3.52
C VAL A 329 -1.41 -10.92 -2.07
N TRP A 330 -0.29 -11.49 -1.64
CA TRP A 330 -0.16 -12.17 -0.34
C TRP A 330 0.78 -11.46 0.62
N THR A 331 1.75 -10.69 0.10
CA THR A 331 2.77 -10.02 0.93
C THR A 331 2.76 -8.50 0.76
N LEU A 332 3.20 -7.79 1.80
CA LEU A 332 3.38 -6.35 1.77
C LEU A 332 4.48 -5.97 0.77
N ARG A 333 5.47 -6.84 0.57
CA ARG A 333 6.51 -6.61 -0.44
C ARG A 333 5.93 -6.57 -1.86
N GLN A 334 4.96 -7.41 -2.20
CA GLN A 334 4.30 -7.32 -3.52
C GLN A 334 3.68 -5.94 -3.74
N ILE A 335 2.98 -5.41 -2.74
CA ILE A 335 2.39 -4.06 -2.78
C ILE A 335 3.47 -2.98 -2.87
N ALA A 336 4.59 -3.15 -2.16
CA ALA A 336 5.73 -2.24 -2.22
C ALA A 336 6.39 -2.15 -3.62
N CYS A 337 6.23 -3.19 -4.44
CA CYS A 337 6.72 -3.29 -5.81
C CYS A 337 5.74 -2.74 -6.86
N TRP A 338 4.54 -2.32 -6.44
CA TRP A 338 3.55 -1.78 -7.37
C TRP A 338 3.99 -0.44 -7.96
N SER A 339 3.50 -0.18 -9.18
CA SER A 339 3.50 1.15 -9.80
C SER A 339 2.20 1.90 -9.50
N GLU A 340 2.14 3.17 -9.89
CA GLU A 340 0.91 3.94 -9.81
C GLU A 340 -0.21 3.36 -10.68
N GLU A 341 0.09 2.78 -11.86
CA GLU A 341 -0.93 2.12 -12.67
C GLU A 341 -1.48 0.86 -11.99
N ASN A 342 -0.62 0.11 -11.29
CA ASN A 342 -1.08 -1.02 -10.49
C ASN A 342 -2.01 -0.56 -9.36
N ALA A 343 -1.66 0.53 -8.66
CA ALA A 343 -2.50 1.11 -7.63
C ALA A 343 -3.86 1.59 -8.18
N ARG A 344 -3.86 2.28 -9.33
CA ARG A 344 -5.07 2.72 -10.04
C ARG A 344 -5.97 1.54 -10.42
N TRP A 345 -5.38 0.50 -10.99
CA TRP A 345 -6.10 -0.71 -11.38
C TRP A 345 -6.72 -1.40 -10.16
N ILE A 346 -5.97 -1.52 -9.07
CA ILE A 346 -6.46 -2.11 -7.81
C ILE A 346 -7.59 -1.28 -7.20
N GLY A 347 -7.46 0.05 -7.15
CA GLY A 347 -8.53 0.92 -6.64
C GLY A 347 -9.82 0.77 -7.45
N ALA A 348 -9.71 0.69 -8.78
CA ALA A 348 -10.84 0.44 -9.66
C ALA A 348 -11.45 -0.97 -9.45
N TYR A 349 -10.61 -2.00 -9.34
CA TYR A 349 -11.05 -3.38 -9.06
C TYR A 349 -11.78 -3.53 -7.73
N LEU A 350 -11.33 -2.81 -6.69
CA LEU A 350 -11.94 -2.83 -5.36
C LEU A 350 -13.21 -1.96 -5.25
N ALA A 351 -13.65 -1.34 -6.35
CA ALA A 351 -14.73 -0.35 -6.36
C ALA A 351 -14.48 0.86 -5.43
N THR A 352 -13.22 1.15 -5.14
CA THR A 352 -12.75 2.27 -4.30
C THR A 352 -11.70 3.08 -5.07
N PRO A 353 -12.06 3.72 -6.19
CA PRO A 353 -11.11 4.38 -7.07
C PRO A 353 -10.31 5.46 -6.33
N GLY A 354 -8.99 5.45 -6.54
CA GLY A 354 -8.05 6.38 -5.92
C GLY A 354 -7.73 6.12 -4.44
N ALA A 355 -8.31 5.11 -3.80
CA ALA A 355 -8.01 4.83 -2.38
C ALA A 355 -6.54 4.41 -2.17
N PRO A 356 -5.98 3.46 -2.94
CA PRO A 356 -4.58 3.07 -2.81
C PRO A 356 -3.58 4.24 -2.95
N GLU A 357 -3.90 5.21 -3.81
CA GLU A 357 -3.06 6.37 -4.09
C GLU A 357 -3.22 7.46 -3.02
N ARG A 358 -4.47 7.81 -2.64
CA ARG A 358 -4.73 8.82 -1.61
C ARG A 358 -4.14 8.43 -0.26
N GLU A 359 -4.12 7.14 0.03
CA GLU A 359 -3.61 6.60 1.29
C GLU A 359 -2.14 6.19 1.18
N ASP A 360 -1.53 6.23 0.00
CA ASP A 360 -0.13 5.82 -0.24
C ASP A 360 0.16 4.38 0.22
N TRP A 361 -0.65 3.42 -0.25
CA TRP A 361 -0.46 2.01 0.08
C TRP A 361 0.95 1.51 -0.30
N ILE A 362 1.51 2.01 -1.41
CA ILE A 362 2.85 1.64 -1.87
C ILE A 362 3.92 2.13 -0.89
N GLY A 363 3.89 3.41 -0.49
CA GLY A 363 4.84 3.96 0.48
C GLY A 363 4.74 3.29 1.85
N GLN A 364 3.52 3.04 2.34
CA GLN A 364 3.29 2.29 3.57
C GLN A 364 3.83 0.86 3.50
N ALA A 365 3.56 0.15 2.41
CA ALA A 365 4.04 -1.21 2.19
C ALA A 365 5.57 -1.26 2.14
N ARG A 366 6.23 -0.29 1.50
CA ARG A 366 7.69 -0.13 1.51
C ARG A 366 8.24 0.07 2.92
N ALA A 367 7.61 0.93 3.72
CA ALA A 367 7.95 1.15 5.11
C ALA A 367 7.85 -0.14 5.94
N LEU A 368 6.73 -0.85 5.84
CA LEU A 368 6.47 -2.07 6.58
C LEU A 368 7.38 -3.23 6.15
N ALA A 369 7.61 -3.40 4.85
CA ALA A 369 8.48 -4.45 4.31
C ALA A 369 9.94 -4.29 4.80
N ARG A 370 10.43 -3.05 4.94
CA ARG A 370 11.76 -2.78 5.51
C ARG A 370 11.82 -3.09 7.00
N ALA A 371 10.79 -2.71 7.74
CA ALA A 371 10.69 -3.01 9.17
C ALA A 371 10.68 -4.52 9.44
N LEU A 372 10.05 -5.31 8.56
CA LEU A 372 10.08 -6.78 8.62
C LEU A 372 11.44 -7.37 8.22
N ALA A 373 12.15 -6.74 7.28
CA ALA A 373 13.47 -7.19 6.84
C ALA A 373 14.61 -6.84 7.82
N SER A 374 14.44 -5.83 8.68
CA SER A 374 15.41 -5.45 9.72
C SER A 374 15.03 -6.05 11.08
N PRO A 375 15.63 -7.17 11.52
CA PRO A 375 15.35 -7.76 12.84
C PRO A 375 15.81 -6.88 14.01
N ALA A 376 16.55 -5.80 13.78
CA ALA A 376 17.15 -4.96 14.83
C ALA A 376 16.20 -3.92 15.48
N GLN A 377 14.93 -3.81 15.07
CA GLN A 377 13.99 -2.78 15.58
C GLN A 377 12.59 -3.32 15.93
N GLN A 378 12.47 -4.57 16.37
CA GLN A 378 11.26 -5.00 17.08
C GLN A 378 11.43 -4.71 18.57
N PRO A 379 10.76 -3.68 19.16
CA PRO A 379 10.65 -3.62 20.59
C PRO A 379 9.68 -4.72 21.06
N VAL A 380 10.12 -5.41 22.11
CA VAL A 380 9.43 -6.46 22.87
C VAL A 380 8.07 -6.00 23.38
#